data_AF-A0A7J9W3H3-F1
#
_entry.id   AF-A0A7J9W3H3-F1
#
_cell.length_a   1.000
_cell.length_b   1.000
_cell.length_c   1.000
_cell.angle_alpha   90.00
_cell.angle_beta   90.00
_cell.angle_gamma   90.00
#
_symmetry.space_group_name_H-M   'P 1'
#
loop_
_entity.id
_entity.type
_entity.pdbx_description
1 polymer ?
#
loop_
_entity_poly.entity_id
_entity_poly.type
_entity_poly.pdbx_seq_one_letter_code
_entity_poly.pdbx_strand_id
1 'polypeptide(L)'
;MIAVGTFLTGYGEAGYEHEGYAAFVLDDGTLSATYGPETRPRMVGQFVAACGCGWTGATRYACADGDPLDEDAEELALGEWERSHARPVLEQAQRGELGRLRAQLRQLAVAQLSGADDYRPPLQRARQLDGVVEALEAATARARRLRDQAHEQAERNGGA
;
A
#
# COMPACT_ATOMS: atom_id res chain seq x y z
N MET A 1 -2.16 13.34 -16.39
CA MET A 1 -2.66 13.26 -15.00
C MET A 1 -2.37 11.84 -14.58
N ILE A 2 -1.61 11.60 -13.51
CA ILE A 2 -1.26 10.22 -13.10
C ILE A 2 -2.46 9.68 -12.32
N ALA A 3 -3.11 8.63 -12.82
CA ALA A 3 -4.15 7.97 -12.05
C ALA A 3 -3.50 7.18 -10.91
N VAL A 4 -3.69 7.67 -9.68
CA VAL A 4 -3.22 6.98 -8.47
C VAL A 4 -4.26 5.94 -8.09
N GLY A 5 -3.83 4.68 -7.90
CA GLY A 5 -4.73 3.63 -7.41
C GLY A 5 -5.37 4.02 -6.08
N THR A 6 -6.70 3.91 -6.00
CA THR A 6 -7.54 4.42 -4.90
C THR A 6 -7.25 3.74 -3.54
N PHE A 7 -6.50 2.64 -3.54
CA PHE A 7 -6.19 1.77 -2.40
C PHE A 7 -5.27 2.40 -1.34
N LEU A 8 -4.45 3.41 -1.68
CA LEU A 8 -3.33 3.86 -0.81
C LEU A 8 -3.71 4.73 0.37
N THR A 9 -4.90 5.35 0.35
CA THR A 9 -5.31 6.33 1.38
C THR A 9 -5.43 5.73 2.79
N GLY A 10 -5.53 4.40 2.92
CA GLY A 10 -5.70 3.70 4.20
C GLY A 10 -4.41 3.35 4.96
N TYR A 11 -3.23 3.45 4.33
CA TYR A 11 -2.02 2.76 4.80
C TYR A 11 -0.88 3.61 5.39
N GLY A 12 -1.02 4.94 5.47
CA GLY A 12 -0.01 5.81 6.11
C GLY A 12 1.29 5.94 5.31
N GLU A 13 2.43 6.24 5.95
CA GLU A 13 3.73 6.44 5.28
C GLU A 13 4.17 5.25 4.41
N ALA A 14 3.89 4.01 4.83
CA ALA A 14 4.17 2.82 4.03
C ALA A 14 3.38 2.78 2.71
N GLY A 15 2.24 3.48 2.62
CA GLY A 15 1.50 3.64 1.36
C GLY A 15 2.16 4.64 0.42
N TYR A 16 2.85 5.66 0.94
CA TYR A 16 3.56 6.67 0.13
C TYR A 16 4.82 6.11 -0.52
N GLU A 17 5.57 5.25 0.17
CA GLU A 17 6.78 4.61 -0.40
C GLU A 17 6.45 3.62 -1.53
N HIS A 18 5.19 3.21 -1.64
CA HIS A 18 4.73 2.23 -2.61
C HIS A 18 3.72 2.79 -3.61
N GLU A 19 3.78 4.09 -3.92
CA GLU A 19 2.94 4.70 -4.95
C GLU A 19 3.12 4.00 -6.31
N GLY A 20 2.00 3.50 -6.85
CA GLY A 20 1.96 2.78 -8.12
C GLY A 20 1.49 3.64 -9.27
N TYR A 21 1.91 3.27 -10.47
CA TYR A 21 1.50 3.91 -11.71
C TYR A 21 1.51 2.91 -12.87
N ALA A 22 0.69 3.16 -13.89
CA ALA A 22 0.77 2.48 -15.17
C ALA A 22 1.88 3.15 -16.01
N ALA A 23 3.00 2.46 -16.17
CA ALA A 23 4.12 2.98 -16.93
C ALA A 23 3.89 2.79 -18.43
N PHE A 24 4.07 3.85 -19.21
CA PHE A 24 4.13 3.78 -20.66
C PHE A 24 5.38 3.00 -21.08
N VAL A 25 5.21 2.04 -21.99
CA VAL A 25 6.33 1.35 -22.62
C VAL A 25 6.78 2.15 -23.84
N LEU A 26 8.08 2.43 -23.90
CA LEU A 26 8.70 3.11 -25.04
C LEU A 26 9.29 2.11 -26.06
N ASP A 27 9.63 2.62 -27.24
CA ASP A 27 10.20 1.89 -28.39
C ASP A 27 11.51 1.15 -28.11
N ASP A 28 12.28 1.60 -27.13
CA ASP A 28 13.50 0.95 -26.64
C ASP A 28 13.24 -0.01 -25.46
N GLY A 29 11.98 -0.20 -25.07
CA GLY A 29 11.57 -1.00 -23.94
C GLY A 29 11.66 -0.31 -22.58
N THR A 30 12.11 0.94 -22.52
CA THR A 30 12.14 1.75 -21.29
C THR A 30 10.72 2.03 -20.81
N LEU A 31 10.57 2.16 -19.48
CA LEU A 31 9.32 2.51 -18.84
C LEU A 31 9.31 4.01 -18.48
N SER A 32 8.20 4.69 -18.75
CA SER A 32 8.00 6.09 -18.40
C SER A 32 6.72 6.29 -17.59
N ALA A 33 6.80 7.07 -16.52
CA ALA A 33 5.63 7.56 -15.80
C ALA A 33 5.02 8.84 -16.43
N THR A 34 5.69 9.41 -17.44
CA THR A 34 5.35 10.74 -17.97
C THR A 34 4.88 10.68 -19.41
N TYR A 35 3.80 11.43 -19.66
CA TYR A 35 3.31 11.74 -21.00
C TYR A 35 3.75 13.16 -21.39
N GLY A 36 4.60 13.27 -22.41
CA GLY A 36 5.12 14.56 -22.86
C GLY A 36 5.70 14.49 -24.28
N PRO A 37 6.19 15.62 -24.83
CA PRO A 37 6.69 15.70 -26.20
C PRO A 37 7.81 14.70 -26.52
N GLU A 38 8.61 14.32 -25.53
CA GLU A 38 9.73 13.38 -25.71
C GLU A 38 9.31 11.90 -25.58
N THR A 39 8.31 11.60 -24.75
CA THR A 39 7.87 10.24 -24.50
C THR A 39 6.77 9.82 -25.46
N ARG A 40 5.81 10.72 -25.75
CA ARG A 40 4.64 10.44 -26.59
C ARG A 40 4.98 9.84 -27.97
N PRO A 41 5.95 10.36 -28.75
CA PRO A 41 6.26 9.80 -30.06
C PRO A 41 6.88 8.40 -30.01
N ARG A 42 7.34 7.99 -28.82
CA ARG A 42 8.08 6.75 -28.58
C ARG A 42 7.22 5.66 -27.95
N MET A 43 5.99 5.97 -27.53
CA MET A 43 5.09 5.01 -26.88
C MET A 43 4.66 3.93 -27.87
N VAL A 44 4.69 2.67 -27.45
CA VAL A 44 4.32 1.52 -28.30
C VAL A 44 2.89 1.01 -28.06
N GLY A 45 2.04 1.81 -27.41
CA GLY A 45 0.66 1.42 -27.08
C GLY A 45 0.59 0.27 -26.09
N GLN A 46 1.42 0.30 -25.05
CA GLN A 46 1.41 -0.68 -23.96
C GLN A 46 1.63 0.00 -22.61
N PHE A 47 0.98 -0.54 -21.59
CA PHE A 47 1.22 -0.24 -20.19
C PHE A 47 1.85 -1.42 -19.45
N VAL A 48 2.67 -1.10 -18.45
CA VAL A 48 3.21 -2.06 -17.47
C VAL A 48 2.99 -1.49 -16.08
N ALA A 49 2.58 -2.33 -15.14
CA ALA A 49 2.47 -1.93 -13.74
C ALA A 49 3.85 -1.52 -13.19
N ALA A 50 3.95 -0.40 -12.49
CA ALA A 50 5.21 0.03 -11.87
C ALA A 50 4.99 0.70 -10.53
N CYS A 51 6.05 0.78 -9.73
CA CYS A 51 6.02 1.40 -8.40
C CYS A 51 7.27 2.27 -8.17
N GLY A 52 7.11 3.35 -7.40
CA GLY A 52 8.21 4.24 -7.01
C GLY A 52 9.37 3.54 -6.31
N CYS A 53 9.13 2.40 -5.66
CA CYS A 53 10.18 1.60 -5.03
C CYS A 53 11.04 0.76 -6.02
N GLY A 54 10.74 0.83 -7.32
CA GLY A 54 11.47 0.12 -8.39
C GLY A 54 10.87 -1.24 -8.77
N TRP A 55 9.75 -1.66 -8.17
CA TRP A 55 9.03 -2.85 -8.60
C TRP A 55 8.32 -2.63 -9.93
N THR A 56 8.31 -3.65 -10.78
CA THR A 56 7.57 -3.67 -12.05
C THR A 56 6.74 -4.94 -12.18
N GLY A 57 5.59 -4.82 -12.83
CA GLY A 57 4.70 -5.91 -13.19
C GLY A 57 5.32 -6.84 -14.22
N ALA A 58 4.75 -8.03 -14.32
CA ALA A 58 5.16 -9.04 -15.29
C ALA A 58 4.40 -8.91 -16.62
N THR A 59 3.26 -8.23 -16.63
CA THR A 59 2.36 -8.18 -17.78
C THR A 59 2.48 -6.85 -18.52
N ARG A 60 2.53 -6.92 -19.85
CA ARG A 60 2.36 -5.79 -20.75
C ARG A 60 0.92 -5.79 -21.26
N TYR A 61 0.17 -4.77 -20.90
CA TYR A 61 -1.22 -4.59 -21.30
C TYR A 61 -1.25 -3.75 -22.58
N ALA A 62 -1.71 -4.35 -23.67
CA ALA A 62 -1.79 -3.66 -24.97
C ALA A 62 -3.00 -2.73 -24.99
N CYS A 63 -2.80 -1.54 -25.51
CA CYS A 63 -3.87 -0.59 -25.75
C CYS A 63 -4.68 -0.98 -27.00
N ALA A 64 -6.00 -0.84 -26.94
CA ALA A 64 -6.90 -0.97 -28.06
C ALA A 64 -6.56 0.06 -29.16
N ASP A 65 -6.56 -0.40 -30.41
CA ASP A 65 -6.28 0.40 -31.60
C ASP A 65 -4.97 1.23 -31.56
N GLY A 66 -4.04 0.87 -30.66
CA GLY A 66 -2.79 1.58 -30.46
C GLY A 66 -2.94 2.94 -29.76
N ASP A 67 -4.08 3.23 -29.12
CA ASP A 67 -4.26 4.47 -28.36
C ASP A 67 -3.33 4.46 -27.13
N PRO A 68 -2.31 5.34 -27.05
CA PRO A 68 -1.41 5.36 -25.91
C PRO A 68 -2.08 5.78 -24.59
N LEU A 69 -3.36 6.19 -24.61
CA LEU A 69 -4.14 6.63 -23.44
C LEU A 69 -5.34 5.71 -23.16
N ASP A 70 -5.26 4.44 -23.55
CA ASP A 70 -6.31 3.45 -23.26
C ASP A 70 -6.48 3.22 -21.74
N GLU A 71 -7.64 3.64 -21.23
CA GLU A 71 -8.03 3.55 -19.83
C GLU A 71 -8.18 2.09 -19.35
N ASP A 72 -8.61 1.16 -20.21
CA ASP A 72 -8.76 -0.25 -19.84
C ASP A 72 -7.39 -0.90 -19.60
N ALA A 73 -6.42 -0.59 -20.48
CA ALA A 73 -5.05 -1.08 -20.34
C ALA A 73 -4.34 -0.45 -19.12
N GLU A 74 -4.60 0.84 -18.84
CA GLU A 74 -4.14 1.52 -17.62
C GLU A 74 -4.73 0.86 -16.35
N GLU A 75 -6.03 0.61 -16.31
CA GLU A 75 -6.71 -0.03 -15.17
C GLU A 75 -6.18 -1.44 -14.92
N LEU A 76 -5.94 -2.23 -15.97
CA LEU A 76 -5.36 -3.57 -15.84
C LEU A 76 -3.96 -3.53 -15.23
N ALA A 77 -3.11 -2.59 -15.65
CA ALA A 77 -1.77 -2.39 -15.10
C ALA A 77 -1.83 -1.96 -13.62
N LEU A 78 -2.69 -1.00 -13.27
CA LEU A 78 -2.89 -0.59 -11.88
C LEU A 78 -3.45 -1.75 -11.03
N GLY A 79 -4.34 -2.56 -11.56
CA GLY A 79 -4.86 -3.74 -10.89
C GLY A 79 -3.78 -4.80 -10.62
N GLU A 80 -2.83 -5.00 -11.55
CA GLU A 80 -1.66 -5.86 -11.31
C GLU A 80 -0.78 -5.32 -10.19
N TRP A 81 -0.47 -4.01 -10.22
CA TRP A 81 0.30 -3.37 -9.14
C TRP A 81 -0.38 -3.56 -7.78
N GLU A 82 -1.69 -3.34 -7.71
CA GLU A 82 -2.43 -3.48 -6.45
C GLU A 82 -2.34 -4.91 -5.92
N ARG A 83 -2.66 -5.90 -6.76
CA ARG A 83 -2.75 -7.32 -6.37
C ARG A 83 -1.38 -7.94 -6.08
N SER A 84 -0.40 -7.63 -6.90
CA SER A 84 0.90 -8.33 -6.92
C SER A 84 1.98 -7.61 -6.12
N HIS A 85 1.80 -6.33 -5.81
CA HIS A 85 2.80 -5.54 -5.11
C HIS A 85 2.25 -4.80 -3.89
N ALA A 86 1.33 -3.86 -4.10
CA ALA A 86 0.89 -2.97 -3.03
C ALA A 86 0.25 -3.75 -1.87
N ARG A 87 -0.75 -4.60 -2.18
CA ARG A 87 -1.46 -5.36 -1.14
C ARG A 87 -0.53 -6.30 -0.36
N PRO A 88 0.31 -7.14 -0.99
CA PRO A 88 1.27 -7.97 -0.25
C PRO A 88 2.21 -7.20 0.68
N VAL A 89 2.80 -6.10 0.18
CA VAL A 89 3.74 -5.27 0.97
C VAL A 89 3.03 -4.66 2.18
N LEU A 90 1.85 -4.11 1.96
CA LEU A 90 1.07 -3.44 2.98
C LEU A 90 0.54 -4.41 4.05
N GLU A 91 0.10 -5.61 3.65
CA GLU A 91 -0.25 -6.68 4.58
C GLU A 91 0.95 -7.14 5.42
N GLN A 92 2.13 -7.25 4.80
CA GLN A 92 3.36 -7.62 5.50
C GLN A 92 3.75 -6.56 6.54
N ALA A 93 3.69 -5.28 6.18
CA ALA A 93 3.95 -4.17 7.09
C ALA A 93 2.99 -4.22 8.29
N GLN A 94 1.69 -4.42 8.04
CA GLN A 94 0.68 -4.53 9.09
C GLN A 94 0.92 -5.72 10.02
N ARG A 95 1.28 -6.90 9.48
CA ARG A 95 1.66 -8.07 10.30
C ARG A 95 2.86 -7.76 11.20
N GLY A 96 3.85 -7.03 10.68
CA GLY A 96 5.02 -6.57 11.44
C GLY A 96 4.65 -5.65 12.61
N GLU A 97 3.81 -4.64 12.36
CA GLU A 97 3.29 -3.73 13.38
C GLU A 97 2.54 -4.49 14.49
N LEU A 98 1.60 -5.37 14.12
CA LEU A 98 0.84 -6.19 15.08
C LEU A 98 1.75 -7.12 15.89
N GLY A 99 2.78 -7.70 15.25
CA GLY A 99 3.79 -8.51 15.93
C GLY A 99 4.56 -7.73 16.99
N ARG A 100 4.97 -6.50 16.68
CA ARG A 100 5.66 -5.59 17.62
C ARG A 100 4.76 -5.22 18.79
N LEU A 101 3.50 -4.85 18.53
CA LEU A 101 2.53 -4.51 19.56
C LEU A 101 2.26 -5.70 20.50
N ARG A 102 2.10 -6.91 19.93
CA ARG A 102 1.94 -8.14 20.72
C ARG A 102 3.17 -8.43 21.59
N ALA A 103 4.38 -8.16 21.11
CA ALA A 103 5.60 -8.34 21.89
C ALA A 103 5.68 -7.33 23.05
N GLN A 104 5.34 -6.06 22.82
CA GLN A 104 5.30 -5.02 23.85
C GLN A 104 4.28 -5.34 24.95
N LEU A 105 3.06 -5.77 24.56
CA LEU A 105 2.02 -6.20 25.51
C LEU A 105 2.48 -7.38 26.37
N ARG A 106 3.16 -8.37 25.77
CA ARG A 106 3.72 -9.50 26.53
C ARG A 106 4.80 -9.07 27.52
N GLN A 107 5.70 -8.16 27.12
CA GLN A 107 6.74 -7.64 28.01
C GLN A 107 6.13 -6.91 29.22
N LEU A 108 5.11 -6.08 28.99
CA LEU A 108 4.37 -5.41 30.06
C LEU A 108 3.67 -6.41 30.99
N ALA A 109 3.00 -7.42 30.44
CA ALA A 109 2.32 -8.44 31.22
C ALA A 109 3.29 -9.27 32.08
N VAL A 110 4.45 -9.67 31.53
CA VAL A 110 5.48 -10.40 32.26
C VAL A 110 6.07 -9.53 33.39
N ALA A 111 6.38 -8.26 33.12
CA ALA A 111 6.89 -7.35 34.15
C ALA A 111 5.90 -7.17 35.31
N GLN A 112 4.59 -7.11 35.00
CA GLN A 112 3.53 -7.00 36.00
C GLN A 112 3.35 -8.29 36.82
N LEU A 113 3.41 -9.46 36.18
CA LEU A 113 3.15 -10.76 36.80
C LEU A 113 4.33 -11.32 37.57
N SER A 114 5.56 -11.01 37.16
CA SER A 114 6.77 -11.60 37.76
C SER A 114 7.08 -11.04 39.15
N GLY A 115 6.39 -9.98 39.59
CA GLY A 115 6.77 -9.21 40.78
C GLY A 115 8.23 -8.71 40.72
N ALA A 116 8.85 -8.81 39.54
CA ALA A 116 10.24 -8.43 39.33
C ALA A 116 10.27 -6.92 39.51
N ASP A 117 11.06 -6.52 40.49
CA ASP A 117 11.30 -5.14 40.89
C ASP A 117 12.14 -4.42 39.81
N ASP A 118 11.71 -4.49 38.54
CA ASP A 118 12.12 -3.56 37.50
C ASP A 118 11.46 -2.23 37.88
N TYR A 119 12.11 -1.51 38.80
CA TYR A 119 11.69 -0.19 39.27
C TYR A 119 11.78 0.77 38.09
N ARG A 120 10.75 0.75 37.26
CA ARG A 120 10.45 1.85 36.35
C ARG A 120 9.67 2.88 37.15
N PRO A 121 10.09 4.16 37.15
CA PRO A 121 9.31 5.23 37.72
C PRO A 121 7.87 5.17 37.22
N PRO A 122 6.86 5.44 38.06
CA PRO A 122 5.43 5.39 37.68
C PRO A 122 5.12 6.14 36.38
N LEU A 123 5.78 7.28 36.15
CA LEU A 123 5.65 8.08 34.93
C LEU A 123 6.15 7.34 33.67
N GLN A 124 7.19 6.51 33.79
CA GLN A 124 7.71 5.74 32.67
C GLN A 124 6.80 4.55 32.32
N ARG A 125 6.19 3.91 33.33
CA ARG A 125 5.14 2.90 33.09
C ARG A 125 3.89 3.51 32.46
N ALA A 126 3.43 4.66 32.97
CA ALA A 126 2.28 5.36 32.41
C ALA A 126 2.49 5.70 30.93
N ARG A 127 3.63 6.34 30.58
CA ARG A 127 3.98 6.64 29.18
C ARG A 127 4.04 5.39 28.29
N GLN A 128 4.54 4.27 28.82
CA GLN A 128 4.61 3.03 28.06
C GLN A 128 3.22 2.43 27.82
N LEU A 129 2.32 2.51 28.80
CA LEU A 129 0.92 2.10 28.64
C LEU A 129 0.17 3.02 27.68
N ASP A 130 0.36 4.33 27.79
CA ASP A 130 -0.23 5.31 26.88
C ASP A 130 0.17 5.02 25.43
N GLY A 131 1.47 4.79 25.17
CA GLY A 131 1.94 4.43 23.82
C GLY A 131 1.37 3.11 23.28
N VAL A 132 1.07 2.14 24.16
CA VAL A 132 0.40 0.90 23.77
C VAL A 132 -1.09 1.13 23.46
N VAL A 133 -1.77 1.96 24.26
CA VAL A 133 -3.17 2.35 24.02
C VAL A 133 -3.28 3.10 22.69
N GLU A 134 -2.44 4.10 22.46
CA GLU A 134 -2.39 4.86 21.20
C GLU A 134 -2.18 3.93 20.00
N ALA A 135 -1.25 2.98 20.09
CA ALA A 135 -0.99 2.01 19.03
C ALA A 135 -2.19 1.08 18.77
N LEU A 136 -2.91 0.64 19.82
CA LEU A 136 -4.11 -0.17 19.70
C LEU A 136 -5.28 0.60 19.06
N GLU A 137 -5.45 1.87 19.45
CA GLU A 137 -6.45 2.76 18.87
C GLU A 137 -6.19 3.01 17.38
N ALA A 138 -4.92 3.29 17.02
CA ALA A 138 -4.51 3.47 15.63
C ALA A 138 -4.73 2.19 14.79
N ALA A 139 -4.37 1.02 15.32
CA ALA A 139 -4.60 -0.26 14.66
C ALA A 139 -6.10 -0.55 14.46
N THR A 140 -6.93 -0.23 15.46
CA THR A 140 -8.38 -0.39 15.40
C THR A 140 -9.00 0.54 14.35
N ALA A 141 -8.58 1.81 14.31
CA ALA A 141 -9.03 2.77 13.31
C ALA A 141 -8.66 2.34 11.89
N ARG A 142 -7.44 1.83 11.69
CA ARG A 142 -6.97 1.27 10.42
C ARG A 142 -7.80 0.07 9.98
N ALA A 143 -8.06 -0.87 10.89
CA ALA A 143 -8.88 -2.05 10.60
C ALA A 143 -10.31 -1.68 10.17
N ARG A 144 -10.91 -0.67 10.80
CA ARG A 144 -12.24 -0.16 10.40
C ARG A 144 -12.22 0.40 8.98
N ARG A 145 -11.26 1.29 8.67
CA ARG A 145 -11.12 1.86 7.31
C ARG A 145 -10.97 0.78 6.24
N LEU A 146 -10.12 -0.23 6.48
CA LEU A 146 -9.93 -1.33 5.53
C LEU A 146 -11.20 -2.14 5.30
N ARG A 147 -11.97 -2.41 6.36
CA ARG A 147 -13.25 -3.09 6.24
C ARG A 147 -14.25 -2.27 5.45
N ASP A 148 -14.33 -0.97 5.71
CA ASP A 148 -15.27 -0.07 5.04
C ASP A 148 -14.90 0.07 3.54
N GLN A 149 -13.61 0.19 3.20
CA GLN A 149 -13.11 0.14 1.81
C GLN A 149 -13.43 -1.19 1.10
N ALA A 150 -13.25 -2.31 1.78
CA ALA A 150 -13.58 -3.63 1.22
C ALA A 150 -15.07 -3.76 0.92
N HIS A 151 -15.93 -3.19 1.77
CA HIS A 151 -17.38 -3.12 1.53
C HIS A 151 -17.71 -2.26 0.30
N GLU A 152 -17.17 -1.05 0.20
CA GLU A 152 -17.38 -0.17 -0.95
C GLU A 152 -16.94 -0.81 -2.27
N GLN A 153 -15.79 -1.52 -2.26
CA GLN A 153 -15.28 -2.18 -3.45
C GLN A 153 -16.13 -3.41 -3.84
N ALA A 154 -16.67 -4.14 -2.86
CA ALA A 154 -17.62 -5.22 -3.12
C ALA A 154 -18.94 -4.71 -3.73
N GLU A 155 -19.45 -3.58 -3.26
CA GLU A 155 -20.66 -2.94 -3.81
C GLU A 155 -20.45 -2.47 -5.26
N ARG A 156 -19.28 -1.90 -5.58
CA ARG A 156 -18.93 -1.51 -6.94
C ARG A 156 -18.83 -2.70 -7.89
N ASN A 157 -18.26 -3.82 -7.42
CA ASN A 157 -18.06 -5.02 -8.25
C ASN A 157 -19.31 -5.91 -8.39
N GLY A 158 -20.26 -5.82 -7.45
CA GLY A 158 -21.51 -6.61 -7.46
C GLY A 158 -22.70 -5.91 -8.13
N GLY A 159 -22.53 -4.66 -8.57
CA GLY A 159 -23.57 -3.86 -9.23
C GLY A 159 -23.58 -3.93 -10.77
N ALA A 160 -22.78 -4.81 -11.37
CA ALA A 160 -22.72 -5.05 -12.82
C ALA A 160 -23.58 -6.25 -13.24
#